data_AF-X0TC43-F1
#
_entry.id   AF-X0TC43-F1
#
_cell.length_a   1.000
_cell.length_b   1.000
_cell.length_c   1.000
_cell.angle_alpha   90.00
_cell.angle_beta   90.00
_cell.angle_gamma   90.00
#
_symmetry.space_group_name_H-M   'P 1'
#
loop_
_entity.id
_entity.type
_entity.pdbx_description
1 polymer ?
#
loop_
_entity_poly.entity_id
_entity_poly.type
_entity_poly.pdbx_seq_one_letter_code
_entity_poly.pdbx_strand_id
1 'polypeptide(L)'
;EKRMALETRTRAWIKSIVWRIIGIFVLGAIAWLVTHSWKEMTIITIIFHGVRVILYYFHERVWERIHWGRIKHPLSSLPVNKELTPWDLKIIQKQLKELGYID
;
A
#
# COMPACT_ATOMS: atom_id res chain seq x y z
N GLU A 1 -18.55 -18.23 -12.09
CA GLU A 1 -17.35 -17.46 -12.48
C GLU A 1 -17.39 -16.04 -11.90
N LYS A 2 -16.63 -15.78 -10.83
CA LYS A 2 -16.43 -14.41 -10.32
C LYS A 2 -15.37 -13.74 -11.18
N ARG A 3 -15.77 -12.76 -12.00
CA ARG A 3 -14.87 -11.94 -12.81
C ARG A 3 -13.85 -11.24 -11.90
N MET A 4 -12.62 -11.72 -11.87
CA MET A 4 -11.48 -10.90 -11.45
C MET A 4 -11.18 -9.92 -12.60
N ALA A 5 -11.93 -8.82 -12.66
CA ALA A 5 -11.61 -7.73 -13.57
C ALA A 5 -10.28 -7.12 -13.12
N LEU A 6 -9.25 -7.15 -13.99
CA LEU A 6 -8.00 -6.46 -13.73
C LEU A 6 -8.28 -4.97 -13.49
N GLU A 7 -7.94 -4.47 -12.29
CA GLU A 7 -7.91 -3.04 -11.99
C GLU A 7 -6.89 -2.36 -12.90
N THR A 8 -7.35 -1.44 -13.74
CA THR A 8 -6.44 -0.62 -14.54
C THR A 8 -5.77 0.44 -13.65
N ARG A 9 -4.49 0.74 -13.91
CA ARG A 9 -3.74 1.77 -13.17
C ARG A 9 -4.52 3.09 -13.09
N THR A 10 -5.13 3.52 -14.19
CA THR A 10 -5.95 4.74 -14.27
C THR A 10 -7.16 4.69 -13.34
N ARG A 11 -7.87 3.56 -13.27
CA ARG A 11 -9.03 3.41 -12.37
C ARG A 11 -8.63 3.47 -10.91
N ALA A 12 -7.51 2.85 -10.55
CA ALA A 12 -6.98 2.92 -9.19
C ALA A 12 -6.61 4.36 -8.78
N TRP A 13 -5.96 5.12 -9.68
CA TRP A 13 -5.65 6.53 -9.47
C TRP A 13 -6.90 7.38 -9.29
N ILE A 14 -7.89 7.25 -10.19
CA ILE A 14 -9.16 7.99 -10.10
C ILE A 14 -9.85 7.68 -8.77
N LYS A 15 -9.98 6.40 -8.40
CA LYS A 15 -10.60 6.00 -7.13
C LYS A 15 -9.88 6.61 -5.93
N SER A 16 -8.54 6.63 -5.96
CA SER A 16 -7.72 7.22 -4.90
C SER A 16 -7.95 8.73 -4.77
N ILE A 17 -8.07 9.46 -5.89
CA ILE A 17 -8.38 10.89 -5.91
C ILE A 17 -9.80 11.14 -5.38
N VAL A 18 -10.79 10.41 -5.89
CA VAL A 18 -12.19 10.50 -5.43
C VAL A 18 -12.29 10.28 -3.93
N TRP A 19 -11.62 9.25 -3.40
CA TRP A 19 -11.61 8.97 -1.97
C TRP A 19 -10.97 10.09 -1.14
N ARG A 20 -9.88 10.70 -1.61
CA ARG A 20 -9.26 11.85 -0.94
C ARG A 20 -10.17 13.07 -0.91
N ILE A 21 -10.83 13.37 -2.03
CA ILE A 21 -11.75 14.50 -2.13
C ILE A 21 -12.91 14.33 -1.14
N ILE A 22 -13.53 13.14 -1.10
CA ILE A 22 -14.59 12.82 -0.13
C ILE A 22 -14.08 13.03 1.31
N GLY A 23 -12.89 12.53 1.64
CA GLY A 23 -12.30 12.69 2.97
C GLY A 23 -12.08 14.16 3.36
N ILE A 24 -11.60 14.99 2.45
CA ILE A 24 -11.42 16.44 2.68
C ILE A 24 -12.76 17.10 2.98
N PHE A 25 -13.79 16.81 2.18
CA PHE A 25 -15.13 17.38 2.39
C PHE A 25 -15.78 16.92 3.68
N VAL A 26 -15.65 15.64 4.03
CA VAL A 26 -16.19 15.10 5.29
C VAL A 26 -15.52 15.75 6.49
N LEU A 27 -14.17 15.84 6.48
CA LEU A 27 -13.45 16.51 7.57
C LEU A 27 -13.81 17.99 7.66
N GLY A 28 -13.87 18.69 6.52
CA GLY A 28 -14.30 20.09 6.47
C GLY A 28 -15.71 20.25 7.02
N ALA A 29 -16.67 19.42 6.60
CA ALA A 29 -18.04 19.47 7.11
C ALA A 29 -18.10 19.27 8.63
N ILE A 30 -17.38 18.27 9.16
CA ILE A 30 -17.31 18.05 10.62
C ILE A 30 -16.68 19.25 11.33
N ALA A 31 -15.56 19.76 10.82
CA ALA A 31 -14.86 20.90 11.42
C ALA A 31 -15.75 22.16 11.42
N TRP A 32 -16.49 22.41 10.34
CA TRP A 32 -17.43 23.52 10.27
C TRP A 32 -18.63 23.33 11.20
N LEU A 33 -19.21 22.13 11.28
CA LEU A 33 -20.32 21.83 12.19
C LEU A 33 -19.95 22.04 13.66
N VAL A 34 -18.69 21.78 14.04
CA VAL A 34 -18.21 21.98 15.40
C VAL A 34 -17.89 23.46 15.65
N THR A 35 -17.14 24.10 14.75
CA THR A 35 -16.60 25.46 14.97
C THR A 35 -17.55 26.58 14.56
N HIS A 36 -18.55 26.29 13.74
CA HIS A 36 -19.43 27.26 13.06
C HIS A 36 -18.65 28.37 12.32
N SER A 37 -17.40 28.11 11.92
CA SER A 37 -16.49 29.09 11.33
C SER A 37 -15.79 28.52 10.10
N TRP A 38 -15.97 29.18 8.96
CA TRP A 38 -15.29 28.84 7.71
C TRP A 38 -13.76 29.01 7.79
N LYS A 39 -13.30 29.97 8.58
CA LYS A 39 -11.87 30.22 8.80
C LYS A 39 -11.24 29.05 9.56
N GLU A 40 -11.83 28.67 10.68
CA GLU A 40 -11.33 27.57 11.52
C GLU A 40 -11.41 26.23 10.78
N MET A 41 -12.53 25.95 10.10
CA MET A 41 -12.69 24.77 9.23
C MET A 41 -11.53 24.62 8.24
N THR A 42 -11.19 25.71 7.53
CA THR A 42 -10.15 25.70 6.50
C THR A 42 -8.78 25.46 7.11
N ILE A 43 -8.46 26.15 8.22
CA ILE A 43 -7.20 25.99 8.95
C ILE A 43 -7.05 24.54 9.43
N ILE A 44 -8.06 23.99 10.09
CA ILE A 44 -8.07 22.60 10.59
C ILE A 44 -7.84 21.63 9.43
N THR A 45 -8.57 21.80 8.34
CA THR A 45 -8.52 20.88 7.19
C THR A 45 -7.12 20.88 6.55
N ILE A 46 -6.52 22.05 6.32
CA ILE A 46 -5.19 22.18 5.73
C ILE A 46 -4.12 21.59 6.66
N ILE A 47 -4.13 21.98 7.94
CA ILE A 47 -3.15 21.50 8.93
C ILE A 47 -3.25 19.98 9.06
N PHE A 48 -4.45 19.42 9.18
CA PHE A 48 -4.65 17.98 9.30
C PHE A 48 -4.04 17.22 8.13
N HIS A 49 -4.30 17.65 6.89
CA HIS A 49 -3.76 16.99 5.71
C HIS A 49 -2.24 17.15 5.58
N GLY A 50 -1.70 18.34 5.92
CA GLY A 50 -0.25 18.57 5.94
C GLY A 50 0.46 17.70 6.97
N VAL A 51 -0.03 17.69 8.21
CA VAL A 51 0.50 16.85 9.29
C VAL A 51 0.39 15.36 8.93
N ARG A 52 -0.71 14.93 8.31
CA ARG A 52 -0.89 13.54 7.88
C ARG A 52 0.19 13.10 6.89
N VAL A 53 0.57 13.95 5.93
CA VAL A 53 1.65 13.62 4.98
C VAL A 53 2.97 13.42 5.71
N ILE A 54 3.31 14.33 6.63
CA ILE A 54 4.53 14.26 7.43
C ILE A 54 4.53 13.01 8.32
N LEU A 55 3.44 12.77 9.05
CA LEU A 55 3.28 11.59 9.89
C LEU A 55 3.36 10.30 9.07
N TYR A 56 2.73 10.24 7.90
CA TYR A 56 2.80 9.07 7.03
C TYR A 56 4.23 8.79 6.58
N TYR A 57 4.99 9.84 6.22
CA TYR A 57 6.40 9.68 5.88
C TYR A 57 7.20 9.07 7.04
N PHE A 58 7.07 9.61 8.27
CA PHE A 58 7.82 9.07 9.40
C PHE A 58 7.34 7.68 9.81
N HIS A 59 6.03 7.44 9.74
CA HIS A 59 5.43 6.13 9.96
C HIS A 59 6.08 5.08 9.05
N GLU A 60 6.14 5.32 7.74
CA GLU A 60 6.75 4.36 6.79
C GLU A 60 8.22 4.09 7.12
N ARG A 61 8.97 5.12 7.55
CA ARG A 61 10.41 5.00 7.85
C ARG A 61 10.67 4.21 9.12
N VAL A 62 9.80 4.38 10.12
CA VAL A 62 9.84 3.59 11.35
C VAL A 62 9.38 2.16 11.05
N TRP A 63 8.29 2.00 10.29
CA TRP A 63 7.72 0.71 9.93
C TRP A 63 8.68 -0.15 9.10
N GLU A 64 9.48 0.46 8.22
CA GLU A 64 10.53 -0.24 7.46
C GLU A 64 11.59 -0.90 8.36
N ARG A 65 11.80 -0.38 9.57
CA ARG A 65 12.72 -0.99 10.55
C ARG A 65 12.06 -2.08 11.39
N ILE A 66 10.74 -2.16 11.39
CA ILE A 66 9.99 -3.16 12.12
C ILE A 66 9.90 -4.43 11.25
N HIS A 67 10.49 -5.52 11.74
CA HIS A 67 10.46 -6.82 11.07
C HIS A 67 9.20 -7.65 11.36
N TRP A 68 8.29 -7.13 12.19
CA TRP A 68 7.05 -7.81 12.56
C TRP A 68 6.24 -8.20 11.32
N GLY A 69 5.78 -9.46 11.27
CA GLY A 69 4.96 -9.98 10.17
C GLY A 69 5.70 -10.20 8.84
N ARG A 70 7.02 -9.99 8.76
CA ARG A 70 7.78 -10.34 7.56
C ARG A 70 7.97 -11.85 7.47
N ILE A 71 7.28 -12.48 6.52
CA ILE A 71 7.52 -13.87 6.14
C ILE A 71 8.78 -13.88 5.27
N LYS A 72 9.88 -14.41 5.80
CA LYS A 72 11.08 -14.66 4.98
C LYS A 72 10.75 -15.78 4.01
N HIS A 73 10.94 -15.54 2.72
CA HIS A 73 10.80 -16.59 1.72
C HIS A 73 11.82 -17.71 2.04
N PRO A 74 11.44 -19.00 2.02
CA PRO A 74 12.34 -20.09 2.39
C PRO A 74 13.66 -20.10 1.60
N LEU A 75 13.62 -19.65 0.35
CA LEU A 75 14.78 -19.57 -0.54
C LEU A 75 15.52 -18.22 -0.50
N SER A 76 15.13 -17.27 0.38
CA SER A 76 15.77 -15.94 0.43
C SER A 76 17.22 -15.98 0.93
N SER A 77 17.65 -17.09 1.53
CA SER A 77 19.03 -17.29 2.00
C SER A 77 20.00 -17.69 0.88
N LEU A 78 19.49 -18.10 -0.29
CA LEU A 78 20.34 -18.53 -1.40
C LEU A 78 20.94 -17.29 -2.11
N PRO A 79 22.27 -17.22 -2.31
CA PRO A 79 22.91 -16.10 -2.99
C PRO A 79 22.63 -16.17 -4.50
N VAL A 80 21.63 -15.42 -4.97
CA VAL A 80 21.29 -15.30 -6.39
C VAL A 80 21.97 -14.06 -6.96
N ASN A 81 23.04 -14.27 -7.73
CA ASN A 81 23.86 -13.17 -8.27
C ASN A 81 23.45 -12.72 -9.67
N LYS A 82 22.47 -13.40 -10.28
CA LYS A 82 21.96 -13.13 -11.64
C LYS A 82 20.46 -13.38 -11.67
N GLU A 83 19.74 -12.62 -12.49
CA GLU A 83 18.31 -12.87 -12.70
C GLU A 83 18.10 -14.26 -13.31
N LEU A 84 17.10 -14.98 -12.77
CA LEU A 84 16.75 -16.32 -13.25
C LEU A 84 16.02 -16.22 -14.59
N THR A 85 16.42 -17.04 -15.54
CA THR A 85 15.70 -17.13 -16.81
C THR A 85 14.36 -17.85 -16.61
N PRO A 86 13.39 -17.69 -17.53
CA PRO A 86 12.13 -18.43 -17.48
C PRO A 86 12.31 -19.96 -17.47
N TRP A 87 13.43 -20.47 -18.00
CA TRP A 87 13.75 -21.89 -17.97
C TRP A 87 14.26 -22.34 -16.60
N ASP A 88 15.12 -21.55 -15.96
CA ASP A 88 15.60 -21.81 -14.60
C ASP A 88 14.44 -21.88 -13.60
N LEU A 89 13.45 -20.99 -13.75
CA LEU A 89 12.23 -20.99 -12.94
C LEU A 89 11.44 -22.29 -13.08
N LYS A 90 11.33 -22.84 -14.30
CA LYS A 90 10.64 -24.12 -14.54
C LYS A 90 11.37 -25.29 -13.89
N ILE A 91 12.70 -25.28 -13.91
CA ILE A 91 13.51 -26.32 -13.25
C ILE A 91 13.32 -26.26 -11.75
N ILE A 92 13.45 -25.07 -11.15
CA ILE A 92 13.25 -24.87 -9.72
C ILE A 92 11.84 -25.31 -9.33
N GLN A 93 10.81 -24.95 -10.10
CA GLN A 93 9.44 -25.39 -9.85
C GLN A 93 9.32 -26.92 -9.88
N LYS A 94 9.91 -27.56 -10.90
CA LYS A 94 9.92 -29.02 -11.01
C LYS A 94 10.61 -29.68 -9.81
N GLN A 95 11.79 -29.19 -9.43
CA GLN A 95 12.54 -29.70 -8.28
C GLN A 95 11.78 -29.53 -6.97
N LEU A 96 11.16 -28.37 -6.74
CA LEU A 96 10.35 -28.13 -5.55
C LEU A 96 9.14 -29.05 -5.49
N LYS A 97 8.54 -29.40 -6.64
CA LYS A 97 7.47 -30.39 -6.74
C LYS A 97 7.95 -31.81 -6.42
N GLU A 98 9.09 -32.21 -6.96
CA GLU A 98 9.71 -33.51 -6.66
C GLU A 98 10.07 -33.66 -5.18
N LEU A 99 10.50 -32.56 -4.54
CA LEU A 99 10.81 -32.50 -3.12
C LEU A 99 9.56 -32.38 -2.22
N GLY A 100 8.36 -32.26 -2.80
CA GLY A 100 7.09 -32.15 -2.06
C GLY A 100 6.84 -30.79 -1.40
N TYR A 101 7.52 -29.73 -1.83
CA TYR A 101 7.28 -28.36 -1.36
C TYR A 101 6.17 -27.63 -2.14
N ILE A 102 5.79 -28.14 -3.32
CA ILE A 102 4.76 -27.57 -4.21
C ILE A 102 3.91 -28.72 -4.76
N ASP A 103 2.59 -28.53 -4.80
CA ASP A 103 1.62 -29.53 -5.31
C ASP A 103 1.56 -29.66 -6.85
#